data_AF-A0A7X0ALV5-F1
#
_entry.id   AF-A0A7X0ALV5-F1
#
_cell.length_a   1.000
_cell.length_b   1.000
_cell.length_c   1.000
_cell.angle_alpha   90.00
_cell.angle_beta   90.00
_cell.angle_gamma   90.00
#
_symmetry.space_group_name_H-M   'P 1'
#
loop_
_entity.id
_entity.type
_entity.pdbx_description
1 polymer ?
#
loop_
_entity_poly.entity_id
_entity_poly.type
_entity_poly.pdbx_seq_one_letter_code
_entity_poly.pdbx_strand_id
1 'polypeptide(L)'
;MAGDDIYDSMIQKKGLAYRDEQVKTPDKTHYRDPIDNSPGRVAGNSHIWGDASPEVQSRAVDAIITAAQKGGLDQHQTAYVLAMARVESGFNPDAAAGTTTAYGLGQFVGDTAKAYAITPQNQGDLTKQAEALVATYKDDAALAKKYGHSEEYIYKYHHDGPAADSGGLELSKKYVAPYVAGYEKFVQEHAKTHPAAAVDPAFDSRNRAEVVHHGGHQHAHHAAGVLQQGDRSDAVGELQGQLRDLGYKDHKGNPINPDNSFGNDTKAAVQAFQSNNGLDPDGVAGPNTLKALKEHEQALSNNRGPYADPAKAPLLNDPANPDHKLFQQAYDGVKKLDAAQGRASDQHSENLAGALTVEAKAQGLKRIDTVALSDDGSKAFAAQNIIPGAFKNVAGVETAQAVHIPMEQSTQQMTQVNQNLQQQAQVQAQTQMQNQAPQAPQGPQMGGPPGR
;
A
#
# COMPACT_ATOMS: atom_id res chain seq x y z
N MET A 1 15.32 -10.08 -10.06
CA MET A 1 13.90 -10.33 -10.36
C MET A 1 13.56 -11.67 -9.76
N ALA A 2 12.80 -11.71 -8.66
CA ALA A 2 12.16 -12.89 -8.07
C ALA A 2 11.67 -12.51 -6.66
N GLY A 3 10.36 -12.59 -6.40
CA GLY A 3 9.79 -12.32 -5.09
C GLY A 3 8.25 -12.33 -5.09
N ASP A 4 7.64 -11.29 -5.66
CA ASP A 4 6.19 -11.04 -5.50
C ASP A 4 5.31 -11.49 -6.70
N ASP A 5 5.89 -12.06 -7.75
CA ASP A 5 5.24 -12.43 -9.03
C ASP A 5 4.43 -13.75 -9.00
N ILE A 6 4.44 -14.51 -7.88
CA ILE A 6 3.78 -15.83 -7.86
C ILE A 6 2.24 -15.75 -7.74
N TYR A 7 1.72 -14.69 -7.11
CA TYR A 7 0.28 -14.52 -6.87
C TYR A 7 -0.48 -13.97 -8.08
N ASP A 8 0.20 -13.41 -9.07
CA ASP A 8 -0.42 -12.83 -10.27
C ASP A 8 -1.33 -13.84 -11.00
N SER A 9 -0.96 -15.11 -10.96
CA SER A 9 -1.75 -16.22 -11.52
C SER A 9 -3.01 -16.58 -10.70
N MET A 10 -3.09 -16.11 -9.45
CA MET A 10 -4.17 -16.35 -8.50
C MET A 10 -5.19 -15.21 -8.47
N ILE A 11 -4.79 -13.98 -8.79
CA ILE A 11 -5.66 -12.80 -8.69
C ILE A 11 -6.84 -12.90 -9.67
N GLN A 12 -8.04 -12.76 -9.14
CA GLN A 12 -9.28 -12.66 -9.88
C GLN A 12 -9.69 -11.20 -10.08
N LYS A 13 -10.30 -10.94 -11.23
CA LYS A 13 -10.93 -9.64 -11.51
C LYS A 13 -12.35 -9.64 -10.96
N LYS A 14 -12.85 -8.45 -10.65
CA LYS A 14 -14.27 -8.22 -10.34
C LYS A 14 -15.18 -8.90 -11.36
N GLY A 15 -16.05 -9.78 -10.86
CA GLY A 15 -17.08 -10.47 -11.62
C GLY A 15 -18.29 -9.60 -11.94
N LEU A 16 -19.33 -10.24 -12.51
CA LEU A 16 -20.59 -9.56 -12.78
C LEU A 16 -21.41 -9.40 -11.51
N ALA A 17 -21.95 -8.21 -11.30
CA ALA A 17 -22.91 -7.95 -10.24
C ALA A 17 -24.27 -8.59 -10.53
N TYR A 18 -25.02 -8.96 -9.50
CA TYR A 18 -26.44 -9.26 -9.62
C TYR A 18 -27.20 -8.00 -9.99
N ARG A 19 -28.23 -8.14 -10.84
CA ARG A 19 -29.19 -7.07 -11.09
C ARG A 19 -30.13 -6.92 -9.89
N ASP A 20 -30.68 -5.73 -9.70
CA ASP A 20 -31.55 -5.45 -8.56
C ASP A 20 -32.75 -6.39 -8.44
N GLU A 21 -33.29 -6.89 -9.56
CA GLU A 21 -34.43 -7.82 -9.56
C GLU A 21 -34.02 -9.25 -9.17
N GLN A 22 -32.73 -9.58 -9.23
CA GLN A 22 -32.19 -10.89 -8.86
C GLN A 22 -31.86 -10.96 -7.36
N VAL A 23 -31.68 -9.80 -6.71
CA VAL A 23 -31.32 -9.71 -5.30
C VAL A 23 -32.57 -9.90 -4.44
N LYS A 24 -32.57 -10.94 -3.61
CA LYS A 24 -33.66 -11.22 -2.67
C LYS A 24 -33.67 -10.21 -1.52
N THR A 25 -34.71 -10.30 -0.69
CA THR A 25 -34.87 -9.46 0.49
C THR A 25 -33.73 -9.67 1.51
N PRO A 26 -33.39 -8.67 2.34
CA PRO A 26 -32.24 -8.73 3.26
C PRO A 26 -32.22 -9.93 4.22
N ASP A 27 -33.38 -10.49 4.56
CA ASP A 27 -33.49 -11.71 5.38
C ASP A 27 -33.03 -12.99 4.65
N LYS A 28 -32.72 -12.90 3.35
CA LYS A 28 -32.36 -14.04 2.48
C LYS A 28 -31.04 -13.88 1.75
N THR A 29 -30.34 -12.76 1.95
CA THR A 29 -29.05 -12.47 1.30
C THR A 29 -28.30 -11.36 2.02
N HIS A 30 -26.97 -11.47 2.04
CA HIS A 30 -26.06 -10.43 2.53
C HIS A 30 -25.62 -9.46 1.44
N TYR A 31 -26.10 -9.60 0.20
CA TYR A 31 -25.56 -8.90 -0.97
C TYR A 31 -25.67 -7.37 -0.92
N ARG A 32 -26.61 -6.86 -0.12
CA ARG A 32 -26.83 -5.42 0.09
C ARG A 32 -26.39 -4.94 1.47
N ASP A 33 -25.82 -5.83 2.27
CA ASP A 33 -25.30 -5.43 3.57
C ASP A 33 -24.12 -4.46 3.36
N PRO A 34 -23.90 -3.52 4.29
CA PRO A 34 -22.69 -2.73 4.24
C PRO A 34 -21.50 -3.65 4.45
N ILE A 35 -20.45 -3.46 3.65
CA ILE A 35 -19.15 -4.07 3.92
C ILE A 35 -18.68 -3.56 5.27
N ASP A 36 -18.44 -4.48 6.19
CA ASP A 36 -17.81 -4.15 7.45
C ASP A 36 -16.37 -3.69 7.14
N ASN A 37 -16.02 -2.46 7.49
CA ASN A 37 -14.66 -1.94 7.29
C ASN A 37 -14.00 -1.71 8.63
N SER A 38 -14.40 -2.50 9.64
CA SER A 38 -13.87 -2.39 10.98
C SER A 38 -12.35 -2.54 10.97
N PRO A 39 -11.65 -1.73 11.79
CA PRO A 39 -10.24 -1.86 12.08
C PRO A 39 -9.69 -3.29 12.09
N GLY A 40 -8.75 -3.60 11.18
CA GLY A 40 -8.08 -4.91 11.10
C GLY A 40 -8.81 -5.99 10.30
N ARG A 41 -10.05 -5.75 9.88
CA ARG A 41 -10.79 -6.70 9.04
C ARG A 41 -10.19 -6.78 7.63
N VAL A 42 -10.00 -7.99 7.13
CA VAL A 42 -9.59 -8.23 5.75
C VAL A 42 -10.84 -8.22 4.87
N ALA A 43 -11.21 -7.04 4.38
CA ALA A 43 -12.43 -6.79 3.62
C ALA A 43 -12.19 -6.78 2.10
N GLY A 44 -13.15 -7.28 1.34
CA GLY A 44 -13.28 -6.98 -0.09
C GLY A 44 -13.86 -5.58 -0.34
N ASN A 45 -13.88 -5.15 -1.60
CA ASN A 45 -14.43 -3.85 -1.99
C ASN A 45 -15.96 -3.87 -2.09
N SER A 46 -16.56 -5.05 -2.32
CA SER A 46 -18.00 -5.26 -2.36
C SER A 46 -18.36 -6.73 -2.14
N HIS A 47 -19.66 -7.05 -2.18
CA HIS A 47 -20.16 -8.42 -2.14
C HIS A 47 -20.04 -9.17 -3.49
N ILE A 48 -19.41 -8.58 -4.50
CA ILE A 48 -19.25 -9.18 -5.83
C ILE A 48 -18.06 -10.13 -5.84
N TRP A 49 -18.23 -11.29 -6.48
CA TRP A 49 -17.16 -12.25 -6.73
C TRP A 49 -15.90 -11.57 -7.29
N GLY A 50 -14.74 -11.87 -6.72
CA GLY A 50 -13.44 -11.32 -7.14
C GLY A 50 -13.26 -9.82 -6.95
N ASP A 51 -14.22 -9.10 -6.37
CA ASP A 51 -14.13 -7.66 -6.11
C ASP A 51 -13.44 -7.37 -4.78
N ALA A 52 -12.16 -7.74 -4.72
CA ALA A 52 -11.25 -7.47 -3.62
C ALA A 52 -9.90 -7.03 -4.19
N SER A 53 -9.12 -6.24 -3.44
CA SER A 53 -7.79 -5.84 -3.91
C SER A 53 -6.87 -7.06 -4.08
N PRO A 54 -5.83 -6.98 -4.94
CA PRO A 54 -4.85 -8.06 -5.08
C PRO A 54 -4.26 -8.50 -3.73
N GLU A 55 -4.00 -7.56 -2.83
CA GLU A 55 -3.47 -7.84 -1.49
C GLU A 55 -4.46 -8.63 -0.63
N VAL A 56 -5.74 -8.29 -0.67
CA VAL A 56 -6.80 -9.02 0.05
C VAL A 56 -6.94 -10.44 -0.49
N GLN A 57 -6.91 -10.60 -1.82
CA GLN A 57 -6.97 -11.92 -2.45
C GLN A 57 -5.74 -12.78 -2.11
N SER A 58 -4.53 -12.21 -2.11
CA SER A 58 -3.33 -12.92 -1.67
C SER A 58 -3.42 -13.32 -0.19
N ARG A 59 -3.92 -12.45 0.69
CA ARG A 59 -4.15 -12.81 2.11
C ARG A 59 -5.17 -13.93 2.29
N ALA A 60 -6.21 -13.97 1.44
CA ALA A 60 -7.16 -15.08 1.44
C ALA A 60 -6.54 -16.39 0.97
N VAL A 61 -5.70 -16.35 -0.06
CA VAL A 61 -4.91 -17.50 -0.54
C VAL A 61 -3.98 -18.02 0.58
N ASP A 62 -3.27 -17.13 1.27
CA ASP A 62 -2.39 -17.48 2.40
C ASP A 62 -3.17 -18.09 3.56
N ALA A 63 -4.35 -17.56 3.84
CA ALA A 63 -5.21 -18.08 4.90
C ALA A 63 -5.70 -19.50 4.60
N ILE A 64 -6.06 -19.77 3.34
CA ILE A 64 -6.44 -21.12 2.90
C ILE A 64 -5.26 -22.07 2.99
N ILE A 65 -4.08 -21.70 2.50
CA ILE A 65 -2.87 -22.54 2.58
C ILE A 65 -2.52 -22.86 4.05
N THR A 66 -2.56 -21.84 4.92
CA THR A 66 -2.28 -21.99 6.35
C THR A 66 -3.31 -22.92 7.02
N ALA A 67 -4.60 -22.71 6.76
CA ALA A 67 -5.67 -23.56 7.29
C ALA A 67 -5.55 -25.00 6.77
N ALA A 68 -5.17 -25.20 5.50
CA ALA A 68 -4.98 -26.51 4.91
C ALA A 68 -3.81 -27.27 5.56
N GLN A 69 -2.68 -26.59 5.77
CA GLN A 69 -1.52 -27.15 6.50
C GLN A 69 -1.90 -27.54 7.93
N LYS A 70 -2.58 -26.65 8.68
CA LYS A 70 -3.09 -26.93 10.03
C LYS A 70 -4.09 -28.09 10.04
N GLY A 71 -4.88 -28.22 8.97
CA GLY A 71 -5.84 -29.29 8.74
C GLY A 71 -5.22 -30.63 8.30
N GLY A 72 -3.90 -30.66 8.03
CA GLY A 72 -3.16 -31.84 7.59
C GLY A 72 -3.35 -32.19 6.12
N LEU A 73 -3.72 -31.22 5.28
CA LEU A 73 -3.84 -31.42 3.83
C LEU A 73 -2.47 -31.44 3.16
N ASP A 74 -2.31 -32.28 2.15
CA ASP A 74 -1.15 -32.22 1.26
C ASP A 74 -1.28 -31.07 0.24
N GLN A 75 -0.27 -30.91 -0.61
CA GLN A 75 -0.22 -29.83 -1.60
C GLN A 75 -1.33 -29.93 -2.65
N HIS A 76 -1.67 -31.15 -3.07
CA HIS A 76 -2.72 -31.38 -4.06
C HIS A 76 -4.10 -31.06 -3.48
N GLN A 77 -4.36 -31.52 -2.26
CA GLN A 77 -5.59 -31.23 -1.53
C GLN A 77 -5.72 -29.73 -1.27
N THR A 78 -4.63 -29.05 -0.88
CA THR A 78 -4.61 -27.59 -0.69
C THR A 78 -4.96 -26.85 -1.99
N ALA A 79 -4.40 -27.30 -3.13
CA ALA A 79 -4.70 -26.73 -4.44
C ALA A 79 -6.18 -26.88 -4.82
N TYR A 80 -6.79 -28.00 -4.45
CA TYR A 80 -8.22 -28.21 -4.66
C TYR A 80 -9.05 -27.22 -3.86
N VAL A 81 -8.73 -26.99 -2.59
CA VAL A 81 -9.41 -25.99 -1.74
C VAL A 81 -9.28 -24.58 -2.33
N LEU A 82 -8.10 -24.21 -2.83
CA LEU A 82 -7.90 -22.93 -3.52
C LEU A 82 -8.76 -22.83 -4.80
N ALA A 83 -8.88 -23.91 -5.57
CA ALA A 83 -9.73 -23.94 -6.76
C ALA A 83 -11.22 -23.80 -6.41
N MET A 84 -11.67 -24.36 -5.29
CA MET A 84 -13.02 -24.14 -4.76
C MET A 84 -13.22 -22.67 -4.39
N ALA A 85 -12.33 -22.08 -3.57
CA ALA A 85 -12.43 -20.67 -3.17
C ALA A 85 -12.45 -19.71 -4.37
N ARG A 86 -11.65 -20.02 -5.40
CA ARG A 86 -11.66 -19.29 -6.67
C ARG A 86 -13.05 -19.30 -7.29
N VAL A 87 -13.71 -20.45 -7.41
CA VAL A 87 -15.05 -20.55 -8.02
C VAL A 87 -16.10 -19.86 -7.15
N GLU A 88 -16.06 -20.09 -5.84
CA GLU A 88 -17.08 -19.61 -4.90
C GLU A 88 -17.04 -18.09 -4.72
N SER A 89 -15.85 -17.51 -4.56
CA SER A 89 -15.71 -16.12 -4.12
C SER A 89 -14.75 -15.28 -4.96
N GLY A 90 -13.91 -15.92 -5.79
CA GLY A 90 -12.81 -15.24 -6.45
C GLY A 90 -11.80 -14.69 -5.44
N PHE A 91 -11.65 -15.38 -4.30
CA PHE A 91 -10.84 -14.95 -3.16
C PHE A 91 -11.30 -13.64 -2.50
N ASN A 92 -12.57 -13.25 -2.69
CA ASN A 92 -13.17 -12.14 -1.95
C ASN A 92 -13.81 -12.66 -0.64
N PRO A 93 -13.29 -12.31 0.55
CA PRO A 93 -13.86 -12.76 1.83
C PRO A 93 -15.26 -12.20 2.12
N ASP A 94 -15.72 -11.24 1.32
CA ASP A 94 -17.05 -10.64 1.42
C ASP A 94 -17.97 -11.02 0.28
N ALA A 95 -17.57 -11.89 -0.63
CA ALA A 95 -18.47 -12.35 -1.69
C ALA A 95 -19.78 -12.85 -1.07
N ALA A 96 -20.91 -12.41 -1.59
CA ALA A 96 -22.21 -12.89 -1.16
C ALA A 96 -23.09 -13.19 -2.37
N ALA A 97 -23.95 -14.21 -2.26
CA ALA A 97 -24.92 -14.49 -3.31
C ALA A 97 -26.12 -13.57 -3.17
N GLY A 98 -26.60 -12.97 -4.27
CA GLY A 98 -27.84 -12.18 -4.27
C GLY A 98 -29.11 -12.99 -3.99
N THR A 99 -29.06 -14.31 -4.12
CA THR A 99 -30.25 -15.19 -4.12
C THR A 99 -30.36 -16.12 -2.92
N THR A 100 -29.34 -16.19 -2.07
CA THR A 100 -29.25 -17.05 -0.89
C THR A 100 -28.45 -16.33 0.20
N THR A 101 -28.36 -16.93 1.40
CA THR A 101 -27.49 -16.42 2.48
C THR A 101 -26.03 -16.82 2.30
N ALA A 102 -25.62 -17.26 1.10
CA ALA A 102 -24.26 -17.71 0.86
C ALA A 102 -23.29 -16.53 1.03
N TYR A 103 -22.22 -16.74 1.81
CA TYR A 103 -21.27 -15.70 2.18
C TYR A 103 -19.82 -16.24 2.26
N GLY A 104 -18.86 -15.37 1.92
CA GLY A 104 -17.43 -15.56 2.14
C GLY A 104 -16.76 -16.54 1.18
N LEU A 105 -15.53 -16.92 1.52
CA LEU A 105 -14.63 -17.70 0.66
C LEU A 105 -15.24 -19.01 0.15
N GLY A 106 -16.09 -19.65 0.96
CA GLY A 106 -16.77 -20.90 0.63
C GLY A 106 -18.25 -20.78 0.29
N GLN A 107 -18.81 -19.55 0.25
CA GLN A 107 -20.24 -19.31 -0.01
C GLN A 107 -21.18 -20.15 0.90
N PHE A 108 -20.88 -20.21 2.20
CA PHE A 108 -21.65 -21.01 3.14
C PHE A 108 -23.05 -20.45 3.39
N VAL A 109 -24.05 -21.33 3.40
CA VAL A 109 -25.46 -20.97 3.67
C VAL A 109 -25.89 -21.39 5.08
N GLY A 110 -26.76 -20.58 5.70
CA GLY A 110 -27.56 -20.89 6.89
C GLY A 110 -26.98 -21.92 7.87
N ASP A 111 -27.54 -23.13 7.86
CA ASP A 111 -27.17 -24.20 8.81
C ASP A 111 -25.84 -24.87 8.47
N THR A 112 -25.42 -24.89 7.20
CA THR A 112 -24.08 -25.37 6.80
C THR A 112 -22.99 -24.50 7.41
N ALA A 113 -23.16 -23.18 7.38
CA ALA A 113 -22.26 -22.24 8.05
C ALA A 113 -22.10 -22.59 9.55
N LYS A 114 -23.21 -22.86 10.25
CA LYS A 114 -23.19 -23.23 11.67
C LYS A 114 -22.45 -24.54 11.93
N ALA A 115 -22.61 -25.53 11.06
CA ALA A 115 -21.92 -26.83 11.19
C ALA A 115 -20.40 -26.67 11.19
N TYR A 116 -19.88 -25.64 10.51
CA TYR A 116 -18.46 -25.30 10.43
C TYR A 116 -18.08 -24.09 11.31
N ALA A 117 -18.86 -23.82 12.37
CA ALA A 117 -18.62 -22.76 13.35
C ALA A 117 -18.57 -21.32 12.77
N ILE A 118 -19.20 -21.11 11.62
CA ILE A 118 -19.50 -19.78 11.07
C ILE A 118 -20.83 -19.29 11.66
N THR A 119 -20.79 -18.06 12.16
CA THR A 119 -21.86 -17.35 12.85
C THR A 119 -21.95 -15.93 12.28
N PRO A 120 -23.08 -15.22 12.46
CA PRO A 120 -23.17 -13.82 12.04
C PRO A 120 -22.07 -12.92 12.63
N GLN A 121 -21.53 -13.26 13.81
CA GLN A 121 -20.50 -12.48 14.49
C GLN A 121 -19.09 -12.68 13.91
N ASN A 122 -18.82 -13.84 13.28
CA ASN A 122 -17.49 -14.19 12.77
C ASN A 122 -17.50 -14.53 11.28
N GLN A 123 -18.62 -14.37 10.57
CA GLN A 123 -18.69 -14.70 9.14
C GLN A 123 -17.77 -13.83 8.28
N GLY A 124 -17.36 -12.64 8.75
CA GLY A 124 -16.34 -11.81 8.11
C GLY A 124 -14.89 -12.11 8.56
N ASP A 125 -14.67 -13.06 9.47
CA ASP A 125 -13.33 -13.47 9.92
C ASP A 125 -12.69 -14.39 8.87
N LEU A 126 -11.60 -13.90 8.27
CA LEU A 126 -10.92 -14.60 7.18
C LEU A 126 -10.37 -15.97 7.61
N THR A 127 -9.85 -16.08 8.83
CA THR A 127 -9.33 -17.36 9.35
C THR A 127 -10.47 -18.34 9.53
N LYS A 128 -11.60 -17.91 10.10
CA LYS A 128 -12.76 -18.78 10.28
C LYS A 128 -13.31 -19.27 8.96
N GLN A 129 -13.40 -18.40 7.96
CA GLN A 129 -13.83 -18.80 6.61
C GLN A 129 -12.87 -19.83 5.99
N ALA A 130 -11.56 -19.64 6.09
CA ALA A 130 -10.55 -20.56 5.56
C ALA A 130 -10.57 -21.92 6.29
N GLU A 131 -10.66 -21.92 7.63
CA GLU A 131 -10.79 -23.13 8.44
C GLU A 131 -12.07 -23.91 8.07
N ALA A 132 -13.20 -23.21 7.91
CA ALA A 132 -14.47 -23.81 7.51
C ALA A 132 -14.40 -24.42 6.11
N LEU A 133 -13.76 -23.75 5.15
CA LEU A 133 -13.59 -24.25 3.79
C LEU A 133 -12.73 -25.52 3.74
N VAL A 134 -11.63 -25.55 4.49
CA VAL A 134 -10.79 -26.75 4.63
C VAL A 134 -11.54 -27.90 5.31
N ALA A 135 -12.30 -27.62 6.36
CA ALA A 135 -13.11 -28.63 7.04
C ALA A 135 -14.17 -29.23 6.12
N THR A 136 -14.88 -28.38 5.36
CA THR A 136 -15.90 -28.80 4.39
C THR A 136 -15.29 -29.66 3.29
N TYR A 137 -14.15 -29.24 2.73
CA TYR A 137 -13.41 -30.05 1.75
C TYR A 137 -13.09 -31.45 2.28
N LYS A 138 -12.66 -31.58 3.54
CA LYS A 138 -12.32 -32.88 4.12
C LYS A 138 -13.54 -33.79 4.23
N ASP A 139 -14.69 -33.23 4.63
CA ASP A 139 -15.94 -33.98 4.74
C ASP A 139 -16.43 -34.43 3.36
N ASP A 140 -16.38 -33.55 2.36
CA ASP A 140 -16.77 -33.84 0.98
C ASP A 140 -15.82 -34.85 0.31
N ALA A 141 -14.52 -34.75 0.55
CA ALA A 141 -13.52 -35.73 0.11
C ALA A 141 -13.74 -37.10 0.76
N ALA A 142 -14.05 -37.13 2.05
CA ALA A 142 -14.40 -38.37 2.75
C ALA A 142 -15.68 -38.98 2.16
N LEU A 143 -16.65 -38.15 1.78
CA LEU A 143 -17.90 -38.58 1.15
C LEU A 143 -17.68 -39.14 -0.26
N ALA A 144 -16.87 -38.47 -1.08
CA ALA A 144 -16.48 -38.94 -2.41
C ALA A 144 -15.80 -40.30 -2.32
N LYS A 145 -14.83 -40.42 -1.41
CA LYS A 145 -14.14 -41.67 -1.14
C LYS A 145 -15.09 -42.77 -0.65
N LYS A 146 -16.00 -42.45 0.28
CA LYS A 146 -16.99 -43.41 0.82
C LYS A 146 -17.88 -44.01 -0.27
N TYR A 147 -18.27 -43.21 -1.26
CA TYR A 147 -19.11 -43.66 -2.37
C TYR A 147 -18.32 -44.14 -3.60
N GLY A 148 -16.98 -44.15 -3.55
CA GLY A 148 -16.14 -44.56 -4.67
C GLY A 148 -16.22 -43.60 -5.87
N HIS A 149 -16.55 -42.33 -5.60
CA HIS A 149 -16.61 -41.29 -6.62
C HIS A 149 -15.25 -40.64 -6.84
N SER A 150 -15.05 -40.08 -8.03
CA SER A 150 -13.85 -39.33 -8.38
C SER A 150 -13.77 -38.00 -7.63
N GLU A 151 -12.59 -37.35 -7.64
CA GLU A 151 -12.36 -36.10 -6.91
C GLU A 151 -13.25 -34.95 -7.39
N GLU A 152 -13.76 -34.97 -8.62
CA GLU A 152 -14.71 -33.96 -9.09
C GLU A 152 -16.02 -33.94 -8.26
N TYR A 153 -16.34 -35.04 -7.56
CA TYR A 153 -17.48 -35.08 -6.66
C TYR A 153 -17.29 -34.27 -5.38
N ILE A 154 -16.06 -33.87 -5.03
CA ILE A 154 -15.80 -33.04 -3.85
C ILE A 154 -16.54 -31.72 -3.99
N TYR A 155 -16.29 -30.98 -5.08
CA TYR A 155 -17.02 -29.74 -5.33
C TYR A 155 -18.50 -29.96 -5.62
N LYS A 156 -18.88 -31.10 -6.22
CA LYS A 156 -20.29 -31.46 -6.36
C LYS A 156 -20.98 -31.49 -5.00
N TYR A 157 -20.36 -32.08 -3.98
CA TYR A 157 -20.95 -32.16 -2.65
C TYR A 157 -20.97 -30.82 -1.93
N HIS A 158 -19.92 -30.01 -2.09
CA HIS A 158 -19.92 -28.63 -1.59
C HIS A 158 -21.10 -27.82 -2.17
N HIS A 159 -21.31 -27.92 -3.48
CA HIS A 159 -22.32 -27.13 -4.20
C HIS A 159 -23.75 -27.69 -4.05
N ASP A 160 -23.96 -28.98 -4.28
CA ASP A 160 -25.29 -29.61 -4.32
C ASP A 160 -25.67 -30.30 -2.99
N GLY A 161 -24.69 -30.63 -2.16
CA GLY A 161 -24.83 -31.62 -1.09
C GLY A 161 -24.82 -33.07 -1.61
N PRO A 162 -24.83 -34.06 -0.69
CA PRO A 162 -24.78 -35.48 -1.05
C PRO A 162 -25.97 -35.96 -1.87
N ALA A 163 -27.16 -35.43 -1.60
CA ALA A 163 -28.43 -35.98 -2.08
C ALA A 163 -28.97 -35.32 -3.35
N ALA A 164 -28.63 -34.05 -3.61
CA ALA A 164 -29.11 -33.34 -4.79
C ALA A 164 -28.16 -33.48 -5.97
N ASP A 165 -28.64 -33.17 -7.17
CA ASP A 165 -27.85 -33.10 -8.41
C ASP A 165 -28.29 -31.88 -9.18
N SER A 166 -27.83 -30.71 -8.73
CA SER A 166 -28.20 -29.41 -9.29
C SER A 166 -27.15 -28.91 -10.30
N GLY A 167 -26.29 -29.82 -10.77
CA GLY A 167 -25.24 -29.55 -11.75
C GLY A 167 -23.85 -29.33 -11.16
N GLY A 168 -23.66 -29.54 -9.85
CA GLY A 168 -22.38 -29.33 -9.17
C GLY A 168 -21.23 -30.16 -9.76
N LEU A 169 -21.51 -31.36 -10.27
CA LEU A 169 -20.49 -32.19 -10.94
C LEU A 169 -19.97 -31.56 -12.24
N GLU A 170 -20.86 -31.00 -13.05
CA GLU A 170 -20.46 -30.36 -14.30
C GLU A 170 -19.75 -29.03 -14.04
N LEU A 171 -20.16 -28.29 -13.00
CA LEU A 171 -19.43 -27.11 -12.52
C LEU A 171 -18.02 -27.48 -12.05
N SER A 172 -17.88 -28.57 -11.29
CA SER A 172 -16.59 -29.07 -10.82
C SER A 172 -15.64 -29.34 -11.97
N LYS A 173 -16.07 -30.13 -12.96
CA LYS A 173 -15.27 -30.45 -14.16
C LYS A 173 -14.88 -29.21 -14.97
N LYS A 174 -15.75 -28.20 -15.00
CA LYS A 174 -15.57 -27.02 -15.86
C LYS A 174 -14.74 -25.91 -15.20
N TYR A 175 -14.91 -25.71 -13.90
CA TYR A 175 -14.41 -24.52 -13.21
C TYR A 175 -13.45 -24.81 -12.05
N VAL A 176 -13.43 -26.05 -11.51
CA VAL A 176 -12.54 -26.44 -10.42
C VAL A 176 -11.40 -27.32 -10.93
N ALA A 177 -11.71 -28.50 -11.47
CA ALA A 177 -10.73 -29.51 -11.88
C ALA A 177 -9.61 -28.97 -12.81
N PRO A 178 -9.89 -28.08 -13.80
CA PRO A 178 -8.85 -27.56 -14.67
C PRO A 178 -7.80 -26.69 -13.98
N TYR A 179 -8.10 -26.14 -12.79
CA TYR A 179 -7.21 -25.24 -12.06
C TYR A 179 -6.34 -25.95 -11.02
N VAL A 180 -6.74 -27.15 -10.57
CA VAL A 180 -6.06 -27.87 -9.47
C VAL A 180 -4.58 -28.09 -9.77
N ALA A 181 -4.22 -28.58 -10.95
CA ALA A 181 -2.83 -28.83 -11.31
C ALA A 181 -1.98 -27.54 -11.39
N GLY A 182 -2.58 -26.42 -11.78
CA GLY A 182 -1.91 -25.11 -11.77
C GLY A 182 -1.68 -24.62 -10.34
N TYR A 183 -2.70 -24.76 -9.50
CA TYR A 183 -2.65 -24.35 -8.10
C TYR A 183 -1.73 -25.24 -7.26
N GLU A 184 -1.57 -26.51 -7.61
CA GLU A 184 -0.61 -27.40 -6.94
C GLU A 184 0.83 -26.94 -7.18
N LYS A 185 1.16 -26.52 -8.41
CA LYS A 185 2.45 -25.90 -8.72
C LYS A 185 2.65 -24.59 -7.95
N PHE A 186 1.59 -23.78 -7.86
CA PHE A 186 1.62 -22.55 -7.06
C PHE A 186 1.91 -22.88 -5.58
N VAL A 187 1.20 -23.84 -4.96
CA VAL A 187 1.41 -24.25 -3.56
C VAL A 187 2.84 -24.76 -3.34
N GLN A 188 3.39 -25.51 -4.30
CA GLN A 188 4.78 -25.97 -4.27
C GLN A 188 5.79 -24.82 -4.30
N GLU A 189 5.56 -23.81 -5.14
CA GLU A 189 6.44 -22.65 -5.24
C GLU A 189 6.30 -21.71 -4.03
N HIS A 190 5.06 -21.51 -3.58
CA HIS A 190 4.73 -20.80 -2.36
C HIS A 190 5.48 -21.39 -1.17
N ALA A 191 5.48 -22.72 -1.01
CA ALA A 191 6.19 -23.38 0.10
C ALA A 191 7.72 -23.16 0.10
N LYS A 192 8.34 -22.83 -1.04
CA LYS A 192 9.78 -22.52 -1.14
C LYS A 192 10.10 -21.10 -0.71
N THR A 193 9.21 -20.17 -1.05
CA THR A 193 9.38 -18.72 -0.83
C THR A 193 8.78 -18.25 0.49
N HIS A 194 7.83 -19.02 1.02
CA HIS A 194 7.11 -18.78 2.27
C HIS A 194 7.19 -20.06 3.13
N PRO A 195 8.41 -20.46 3.57
CA PRO A 195 8.58 -21.65 4.38
C PRO A 195 7.72 -21.55 5.63
N ALA A 196 7.01 -22.63 5.95
CA ALA A 196 6.08 -22.68 7.08
C ALA A 196 6.76 -22.18 8.35
N ALA A 197 6.39 -20.97 8.81
CA ALA A 197 6.71 -20.54 10.15
C ALA A 197 6.03 -21.52 11.12
N ALA A 198 6.75 -21.94 12.17
CA ALA A 198 6.14 -22.72 13.25
C ALA A 198 4.87 -22.01 13.70
N VAL A 199 3.72 -22.73 13.65
CA VAL A 199 2.34 -22.29 13.97
C VAL A 199 2.30 -20.82 14.42
N ASP A 200 2.11 -19.91 13.47
CA ASP A 200 2.16 -18.48 13.73
C ASP A 200 0.95 -18.05 14.59
N PRO A 201 1.13 -17.72 15.88
CA PRO A 201 0.03 -17.27 16.73
C PRO A 201 -0.54 -15.93 16.24
N ALA A 202 0.23 -15.18 15.45
CA ALA A 202 -0.22 -13.94 14.83
C ALA A 202 -1.15 -14.17 13.64
N PHE A 203 -1.25 -15.39 13.09
CA PHE A 203 -2.23 -15.72 12.05
C PHE A 203 -3.67 -15.63 12.59
N ASP A 204 -3.90 -16.22 13.77
CA ASP A 204 -5.21 -16.15 14.45
C ASP A 204 -5.49 -14.72 14.93
N SER A 205 -4.47 -13.95 15.38
CA SER A 205 -4.68 -12.57 15.86
C SER A 205 -4.78 -11.51 14.76
N ARG A 206 -4.23 -11.74 13.57
CA ARG A 206 -4.35 -10.84 12.39
C ARG A 206 -5.68 -10.96 11.67
N ASN A 207 -6.42 -12.04 11.97
CA ASN A 207 -7.65 -12.41 11.27
C ASN A 207 -8.87 -12.52 12.22
N ARG A 208 -8.68 -12.59 13.55
CA ARG A 208 -9.77 -12.47 14.55
C ARG A 208 -10.12 -11.02 14.88
N ALA A 209 -11.42 -10.75 14.90
CA ALA A 209 -11.98 -9.70 15.74
C ALA A 209 -12.28 -10.27 17.14
N GLU A 210 -11.56 -9.88 18.20
CA GLU A 210 -12.02 -10.13 19.58
C GLU A 210 -11.72 -8.97 20.55
N VAL A 211 -12.61 -8.88 21.54
CA VAL A 211 -13.01 -7.70 22.33
C VAL A 211 -12.49 -7.81 23.78
N VAL A 212 -11.56 -6.92 24.14
CA VAL A 212 -11.13 -6.28 25.44
C VAL A 212 -10.58 -7.02 26.71
N HIS A 213 -9.46 -6.45 27.24
CA HIS A 213 -9.16 -5.91 28.62
C HIS A 213 -7.91 -6.42 29.40
N HIS A 214 -6.81 -5.63 29.29
CA HIS A 214 -5.83 -5.12 30.28
C HIS A 214 -4.89 -6.04 31.13
N GLY A 215 -3.58 -5.77 30.99
CA GLY A 215 -2.65 -5.67 32.12
C GLY A 215 -1.22 -6.17 31.89
N GLY A 216 -0.22 -5.26 31.87
CA GLY A 216 1.18 -5.56 32.22
C GLY A 216 2.20 -5.47 31.08
N HIS A 217 3.09 -4.48 31.17
CA HIS A 217 4.17 -4.18 30.23
C HIS A 217 5.10 -5.36 29.94
N GLN A 218 5.45 -5.59 28.67
CA GLN A 218 6.81 -5.49 28.13
C GLN A 218 6.85 -5.84 26.63
N HIS A 219 7.52 -4.97 25.86
CA HIS A 219 8.07 -5.18 24.52
C HIS A 219 7.16 -5.87 23.48
N ALA A 220 6.19 -5.12 22.93
CA ALA A 220 5.32 -5.60 21.86
C ALA A 220 5.58 -4.82 20.56
N HIS A 221 6.07 -5.54 19.55
CA HIS A 221 6.05 -5.09 18.16
C HIS A 221 4.57 -5.04 17.71
N HIS A 222 3.97 -3.84 17.69
CA HIS A 222 2.54 -3.65 17.45
C HIS A 222 2.19 -3.74 15.94
N ALA A 223 1.31 -4.69 15.61
CA ALA A 223 0.60 -4.74 14.33
C ALA A 223 -0.60 -3.78 14.40
N ALA A 224 -0.51 -2.71 13.62
CA ALA A 224 -1.48 -1.63 13.53
C ALA A 224 -2.67 -1.99 12.63
N GLY A 225 -3.85 -1.45 12.89
CA GLY A 225 -4.94 -1.60 11.94
C GLY A 225 -6.08 -0.63 12.21
N VAL A 226 -6.00 0.58 11.67
CA VAL A 226 -7.02 1.63 11.67
C VAL A 226 -7.13 2.44 12.99
N LEU A 227 -6.91 3.74 12.86
CA LEU A 227 -7.17 4.75 13.89
C LEU A 227 -8.15 5.80 13.29
N GLN A 228 -9.18 6.20 14.02
CA GLN A 228 -10.23 7.09 13.53
C GLN A 228 -10.82 8.00 14.60
N GLN A 229 -11.65 8.96 14.18
CA GLN A 229 -12.24 9.94 15.06
C GLN A 229 -13.01 9.31 16.24
N GLY A 230 -12.67 9.73 17.45
CA GLY A 230 -13.21 9.19 18.71
C GLY A 230 -12.27 8.20 19.41
N ASP A 231 -11.27 7.68 18.72
CA ASP A 231 -10.27 6.78 19.31
C ASP A 231 -9.37 7.51 20.30
N ARG A 232 -8.97 6.82 21.37
CA ARG A 232 -8.00 7.33 22.33
C ARG A 232 -7.02 6.23 22.72
N SER A 233 -5.76 6.35 22.31
CA SER A 233 -4.72 5.35 22.57
C SER A 233 -3.32 5.90 22.30
N ASP A 234 -2.28 5.20 22.77
CA ASP A 234 -0.90 5.57 22.48
C ASP A 234 -0.59 5.48 20.97
N ALA A 235 -1.26 4.59 20.24
CA ALA A 235 -1.17 4.50 18.78
C ALA A 235 -1.74 5.75 18.08
N VAL A 236 -2.79 6.36 18.63
CA VAL A 236 -3.25 7.69 18.18
C VAL A 236 -2.18 8.75 18.45
N GLY A 237 -1.49 8.67 19.58
CA GLY A 237 -0.35 9.54 19.90
C GLY A 237 0.81 9.38 18.91
N GLU A 238 1.14 8.14 18.55
CA GLU A 238 2.16 7.82 17.55
C GLU A 238 1.76 8.32 16.16
N LEU A 239 0.52 8.09 15.73
CA LEU A 239 -0.03 8.65 14.49
C LEU A 239 0.05 10.18 14.48
N GLN A 240 -0.39 10.83 15.55
CA GLN A 240 -0.31 12.29 15.71
C GLN A 240 1.15 12.76 15.64
N GLY A 241 2.08 12.01 16.22
CA GLY A 241 3.52 12.26 16.13
C GLY A 241 4.05 12.14 14.70
N GLN A 242 3.73 11.06 13.99
CA GLN A 242 4.12 10.84 12.59
C GLN A 242 3.55 11.92 11.67
N LEU A 243 2.27 12.26 11.81
CA LEU A 243 1.63 13.33 11.05
C LEU A 243 2.29 14.69 11.32
N ARG A 244 2.57 15.01 12.58
CA ARG A 244 3.29 16.24 12.96
C ARG A 244 4.69 16.27 12.36
N ASP A 245 5.44 15.18 12.44
CA ASP A 245 6.80 15.08 11.93
C ASP A 245 6.84 15.13 10.39
N LEU A 246 5.74 14.73 9.76
CA LEU A 246 5.45 14.90 8.34
C LEU A 246 4.77 16.24 8.00
N GLY A 247 4.81 17.22 8.89
CA GLY A 247 4.36 18.59 8.62
C GLY A 247 2.84 18.80 8.56
N TYR A 248 2.03 17.77 8.83
CA TYR A 248 0.57 17.87 8.81
C TYR A 248 0.03 18.66 10.01
N LYS A 249 -0.97 19.50 9.72
CA LYS A 249 -1.51 20.50 10.64
C LYS A 249 -2.93 20.17 11.06
N ASP A 250 -3.35 20.72 12.19
CA ASP A 250 -4.74 20.67 12.63
C ASP A 250 -5.67 21.45 11.69
N HIS A 251 -6.98 21.36 11.94
CA HIS A 251 -8.00 22.06 11.14
C HIS A 251 -7.92 23.60 11.22
N LYS A 252 -7.11 24.16 12.13
CA LYS A 252 -6.88 25.61 12.29
C LYS A 252 -5.54 26.06 11.68
N GLY A 253 -4.75 25.13 11.13
CA GLY A 253 -3.44 25.41 10.54
C GLY A 253 -2.30 25.50 11.55
N ASN A 254 -2.46 25.00 12.77
CA ASN A 254 -1.36 24.87 13.75
C ASN A 254 -0.75 23.46 13.69
N PRO A 255 0.51 23.26 14.15
CA PRO A 255 1.08 21.93 14.26
C PRO A 255 0.24 21.02 15.16
N ILE A 256 0.08 19.74 14.79
CA ILE A 256 -0.60 18.77 15.65
C ILE A 256 0.16 18.60 16.96
N ASN A 257 -0.57 18.67 18.08
CA ASN A 257 -0.06 18.31 19.39
C ASN A 257 -0.56 16.92 19.78
N PRO A 258 0.32 15.91 19.94
CA PRO A 258 -0.10 14.59 20.36
C PRO A 258 -0.74 14.61 21.76
N ASP A 259 -2.01 14.25 21.84
CA ASP A 259 -2.79 14.16 23.06
C ASP A 259 -3.41 12.75 23.25
N ASN A 260 -3.00 11.83 22.38
CA ASN A 260 -3.44 10.44 22.28
C ASN A 260 -4.95 10.32 21.99
N SER A 261 -5.60 11.38 21.50
CA SER A 261 -7.04 11.44 21.22
C SER A 261 -7.32 11.86 19.78
N PHE A 262 -8.01 11.01 19.02
CA PHE A 262 -8.27 11.23 17.60
C PHE A 262 -9.48 12.14 17.47
N GLY A 263 -9.25 13.44 17.61
CA GLY A 263 -10.26 14.48 17.46
C GLY A 263 -10.45 14.95 16.02
N ASN A 264 -11.23 16.02 15.86
CA ASN A 264 -11.37 16.72 14.57
C ASN A 264 -10.01 17.16 14.00
N ASP A 265 -9.07 17.51 14.88
CA ASP A 265 -7.73 17.98 14.54
C ASP A 265 -6.92 16.87 13.87
N THR A 266 -6.91 15.69 14.48
CA THR A 266 -6.25 14.49 13.94
C THR A 266 -6.93 14.01 12.66
N LYS A 267 -8.26 14.04 12.60
CA LYS A 267 -9.00 13.70 11.39
C LYS A 267 -8.61 14.60 10.22
N ALA A 268 -8.59 15.91 10.42
CA ALA A 268 -8.21 16.86 9.37
C ALA A 268 -6.78 16.60 8.85
N ALA A 269 -5.83 16.32 9.75
CA ALA A 269 -4.47 15.98 9.36
C ALA A 269 -4.37 14.64 8.62
N VAL A 270 -5.15 13.63 9.02
CA VAL A 270 -5.20 12.33 8.31
C VAL A 270 -5.81 12.49 6.93
N GLN A 271 -6.89 13.25 6.78
CA GLN A 271 -7.50 13.55 5.47
C GLN A 271 -6.52 14.26 4.55
N ALA A 272 -5.81 15.26 5.08
CA ALA A 272 -4.75 15.93 4.36
C ALA A 272 -3.67 14.91 3.95
N PHE A 273 -3.17 14.10 4.87
CA PHE A 273 -2.15 13.09 4.56
C PHE A 273 -2.60 12.10 3.49
N GLN A 274 -3.83 11.60 3.59
CA GLN A 274 -4.39 10.67 2.62
C GLN A 274 -4.52 11.30 1.24
N SER A 275 -5.11 12.49 1.18
CA SER A 275 -5.21 13.26 -0.07
C SER A 275 -3.83 13.40 -0.68
N ASN A 276 -2.83 13.77 0.11
CA ASN A 276 -1.47 14.05 -0.35
C ASN A 276 -0.70 12.83 -0.86
N ASN A 277 -1.14 11.63 -0.48
CA ASN A 277 -0.52 10.35 -0.81
C ASN A 277 -1.34 9.53 -1.81
N GLY A 278 -2.32 10.14 -2.47
CA GLY A 278 -3.16 9.47 -3.47
C GLY A 278 -4.08 8.41 -2.86
N LEU A 279 -4.38 8.55 -1.57
CA LEU A 279 -5.34 7.74 -0.82
C LEU A 279 -6.67 8.49 -0.72
N ASP A 280 -7.76 7.76 -0.44
CA ASP A 280 -9.06 8.39 -0.20
C ASP A 280 -9.03 9.21 1.11
N PRO A 281 -9.33 10.53 1.11
CA PRO A 281 -9.24 11.40 2.29
C PRO A 281 -10.45 11.24 3.23
N ASP A 282 -10.70 10.01 3.68
CA ASP A 282 -11.80 9.64 4.58
C ASP A 282 -11.56 10.07 6.05
N GLY A 283 -10.32 10.41 6.39
CA GLY A 283 -9.92 10.85 7.72
C GLY A 283 -9.72 9.72 8.71
N VAL A 284 -9.50 8.51 8.18
CA VAL A 284 -9.32 7.27 8.92
C VAL A 284 -7.93 6.72 8.62
N ALA A 285 -7.04 6.67 9.61
CA ALA A 285 -5.69 6.15 9.43
C ALA A 285 -5.69 4.62 9.36
N GLY A 286 -6.21 4.07 8.26
CA GLY A 286 -6.25 2.64 7.96
C GLY A 286 -4.94 2.08 7.44
N PRO A 287 -4.85 0.79 7.11
CA PRO A 287 -3.60 0.12 6.75
C PRO A 287 -2.84 0.80 5.61
N ASN A 288 -3.53 1.34 4.60
CA ASN A 288 -2.89 2.08 3.51
C ASN A 288 -2.34 3.42 3.99
N THR A 289 -3.06 4.12 4.86
CA THR A 289 -2.60 5.35 5.48
C THR A 289 -1.42 5.10 6.41
N LEU A 290 -1.49 4.07 7.24
CA LEU A 290 -0.42 3.68 8.17
C LEU A 290 0.80 3.11 7.44
N LYS A 291 0.60 2.36 6.35
CA LYS A 291 1.67 1.90 5.46
C LYS A 291 2.32 3.08 4.77
N ALA A 292 1.55 4.01 4.21
CA ALA A 292 2.10 5.23 3.62
C ALA A 292 2.84 6.07 4.67
N LEU A 293 2.31 6.22 5.89
CA LEU A 293 2.98 6.90 7.00
C LEU A 293 4.29 6.21 7.35
N LYS A 294 4.29 4.88 7.42
CA LYS A 294 5.47 4.06 7.69
C LYS A 294 6.47 4.06 6.55
N GLU A 295 6.03 4.12 5.30
CA GLU A 295 6.88 4.25 4.12
C GLU A 295 7.50 5.64 4.08
N HIS A 296 6.77 6.68 4.49
CA HIS A 296 7.35 8.01 4.71
C HIS A 296 8.30 8.03 5.89
N GLU A 297 7.97 7.40 7.00
CA GLU A 297 8.89 7.23 8.15
C GLU A 297 10.14 6.45 7.75
N GLN A 298 10.00 5.40 6.93
CA GLN A 298 11.10 4.59 6.41
C GLN A 298 11.88 5.33 5.34
N ALA A 299 11.27 6.16 4.52
CA ALA A 299 11.96 7.05 3.59
C ALA A 299 12.73 8.12 4.36
N LEU A 300 12.13 8.68 5.42
CA LEU A 300 12.80 9.57 6.38
C LEU A 300 13.94 8.85 7.11
N SER A 301 13.82 7.56 7.44
CA SER A 301 14.84 6.77 8.15
C SER A 301 15.93 6.23 7.23
N ASN A 302 15.62 5.85 5.99
CA ASN A 302 16.57 5.34 5.01
C ASN A 302 17.42 6.47 4.40
N ASN A 303 16.94 7.72 4.45
CA ASN A 303 17.74 8.93 4.20
C ASN A 303 18.44 9.48 5.46
N ARG A 304 18.18 8.92 6.65
CA ARG A 304 18.90 9.25 7.88
C ARG A 304 19.95 8.18 8.12
N GLY A 305 21.21 8.50 7.80
CA GLY A 305 22.35 7.76 8.35
C GLY A 305 22.25 7.66 9.89
N PRO A 306 22.95 6.71 10.52
CA PRO A 306 22.77 6.44 11.94
C PRO A 306 23.38 7.60 12.75
N TYR A 307 22.56 8.58 13.14
CA TYR A 307 22.59 9.40 14.37
C TYR A 307 21.63 10.62 14.22
N ALA A 308 20.79 10.82 15.26
CA ALA A 308 20.09 12.05 15.70
C ALA A 308 18.63 12.35 15.24
N ASP A 309 17.73 12.27 16.25
CA ASP A 309 16.65 13.18 16.68
C ASP A 309 16.13 14.27 15.70
N PRO A 310 14.81 14.29 15.33
CA PRO A 310 14.21 15.31 14.48
C PRO A 310 14.00 16.64 15.23
N ALA A 311 15.06 17.43 15.36
CA ALA A 311 14.92 18.86 15.59
C ALA A 311 15.72 19.68 14.56
N LYS A 312 14.99 20.47 13.76
CA LYS A 312 15.40 21.70 13.03
C LYS A 312 16.12 21.60 11.69
N ALA A 313 15.44 21.15 10.64
CA ALA A 313 15.59 21.79 9.33
C ALA A 313 14.19 22.21 8.83
N PRO A 314 13.94 23.50 8.56
CA PRO A 314 12.64 23.97 8.08
C PRO A 314 12.32 23.33 6.71
N LEU A 315 11.04 23.01 6.46
CA LEU A 315 10.59 22.44 5.18
C LEU A 315 10.74 23.44 4.03
N LEU A 316 10.77 22.98 2.78
CA LEU A 316 10.87 23.84 1.60
C LEU A 316 9.76 24.91 1.52
N ASN A 317 8.55 24.60 1.99
CA ASN A 317 7.44 25.54 2.06
C ASN A 317 7.46 26.45 3.30
N ASP A 318 8.40 26.26 4.22
CA ASP A 318 8.61 27.13 5.37
C ASP A 318 9.50 28.33 4.98
N PRO A 319 9.07 29.58 5.22
CA PRO A 319 9.87 30.78 4.97
C PRO A 319 11.25 30.80 5.62
N ALA A 320 11.48 30.02 6.68
CA ALA A 320 12.77 29.87 7.32
C ALA A 320 13.76 29.00 6.52
N ASN A 321 13.29 28.27 5.50
CA ASN A 321 14.16 27.45 4.64
C ASN A 321 14.91 28.33 3.62
N PRO A 322 16.23 28.13 3.46
CA PRO A 322 17.04 28.93 2.53
C PRO A 322 16.63 28.82 1.06
N ASP A 323 16.00 27.70 0.68
CA ASP A 323 15.50 27.44 -0.67
C ASP A 323 14.01 27.79 -0.85
N HIS A 324 13.36 28.30 0.20
CA HIS A 324 11.95 28.68 0.18
C HIS A 324 11.60 29.64 -0.96
N LYS A 325 12.51 30.57 -1.30
CA LYS A 325 12.28 31.51 -2.39
C LYS A 325 12.12 30.82 -3.74
N LEU A 326 12.90 29.76 -3.99
CA LEU A 326 12.80 28.99 -5.22
C LEU A 326 11.52 28.14 -5.21
N PHE A 327 11.16 27.60 -4.04
CA PHE A 327 9.89 26.91 -3.83
C PHE A 327 8.69 27.80 -4.12
N GLN A 328 8.65 29.01 -3.56
CA GLN A 328 7.56 29.95 -3.76
C GLN A 328 7.38 30.28 -5.25
N GLN A 329 8.46 30.39 -6.01
CA GLN A 329 8.40 30.63 -7.45
C GLN A 329 7.83 29.45 -8.24
N ALA A 330 8.22 28.22 -7.88
CA ALA A 330 7.63 27.02 -8.45
C ALA A 330 6.12 26.97 -8.13
N TYR A 331 5.77 27.19 -6.87
CA TYR A 331 4.38 27.15 -6.40
C TYR A 331 3.51 28.21 -7.07
N ASP A 332 4.00 29.45 -7.21
CA ASP A 332 3.29 30.51 -7.94
C ASP A 332 3.04 30.13 -9.42
N GLY A 333 3.97 29.38 -10.02
CA GLY A 333 3.80 28.82 -11.37
C GLY A 333 2.73 27.74 -11.42
N VAL A 334 2.75 26.79 -10.47
CA VAL A 334 1.74 25.72 -10.37
C VAL A 334 0.36 26.30 -10.09
N LYS A 335 0.24 27.32 -9.22
CA LYS A 335 -1.03 28.02 -8.97
C LYS A 335 -1.66 28.60 -10.23
N LYS A 336 -0.84 29.09 -11.18
CA LYS A 336 -1.33 29.59 -12.46
C LYS A 336 -1.83 28.46 -13.35
N LEU A 337 -1.18 27.30 -13.33
CA LEU A 337 -1.66 26.10 -14.03
C LEU A 337 -3.00 25.63 -13.48
N ASP A 338 -3.13 25.55 -12.15
CA ASP A 338 -4.37 25.17 -11.49
C ASP A 338 -5.51 26.11 -11.87
N ALA A 339 -5.28 27.42 -11.78
CA ALA A 339 -6.27 28.41 -12.17
C ALA A 339 -6.65 28.32 -13.66
N ALA A 340 -5.70 28.02 -14.55
CA ALA A 340 -5.96 27.82 -15.98
C ALA A 340 -6.80 26.56 -16.26
N GLN A 341 -6.74 25.56 -15.38
CA GLN A 341 -7.55 24.34 -15.43
C GLN A 341 -8.85 24.45 -14.62
N GLY A 342 -9.17 25.63 -14.07
CA GLY A 342 -10.39 25.85 -13.30
C GLY A 342 -10.41 25.16 -11.93
N ARG A 343 -9.25 24.83 -11.38
CA ARG A 343 -9.12 24.21 -10.04
C ARG A 343 -8.41 25.14 -9.05
N ALA A 344 -8.70 24.95 -7.77
CA ALA A 344 -7.93 25.56 -6.69
C ALA A 344 -6.64 24.76 -6.45
N SER A 345 -5.57 25.44 -6.03
CA SER A 345 -4.36 24.77 -5.59
C SER A 345 -4.57 24.08 -4.25
N ASP A 346 -4.03 22.88 -4.16
CA ASP A 346 -4.11 21.99 -3.01
C ASP A 346 -2.70 21.47 -2.69
N GLN A 347 -2.60 20.39 -1.90
CA GLN A 347 -1.28 19.84 -1.63
C GLN A 347 -0.63 19.21 -2.86
N HIS A 348 -1.36 18.60 -3.79
CA HIS A 348 -0.72 18.08 -4.99
C HIS A 348 0.00 19.20 -5.76
N SER A 349 -0.55 20.41 -5.70
CA SER A 349 0.12 21.62 -6.19
C SER A 349 1.39 21.95 -5.40
N GLU A 350 1.38 21.83 -4.07
CA GLU A 350 2.57 22.02 -3.22
C GLU A 350 3.65 20.95 -3.44
N ASN A 351 3.25 19.67 -3.54
CA ASN A 351 4.14 18.54 -3.80
C ASN A 351 4.82 18.66 -5.17
N LEU A 352 4.02 19.00 -6.21
CA LEU A 352 4.56 19.28 -7.55
C LEU A 352 5.54 20.46 -7.53
N ALA A 353 5.22 21.53 -6.79
CA ALA A 353 6.12 22.67 -6.62
C ALA A 353 7.40 22.28 -5.87
N GLY A 354 7.33 21.45 -4.83
CA GLY A 354 8.47 20.91 -4.10
C GLY A 354 9.42 20.12 -5.01
N ALA A 355 8.87 19.15 -5.75
CA ALA A 355 9.63 18.34 -6.71
C ALA A 355 10.26 19.19 -7.82
N LEU A 356 9.53 20.14 -8.39
CA LEU A 356 10.05 21.09 -9.38
C LEU A 356 11.18 21.97 -8.81
N THR A 357 11.10 22.32 -7.54
CA THR A 357 12.13 23.13 -6.86
C THR A 357 13.42 22.36 -6.72
N VAL A 358 13.34 21.10 -6.29
CA VAL A 358 14.48 20.17 -6.19
C VAL A 358 15.14 20.01 -7.56
N GLU A 359 14.34 19.69 -8.58
CA GLU A 359 14.86 19.47 -9.94
C GLU A 359 15.46 20.76 -10.52
N ALA A 360 14.80 21.91 -10.34
CA ALA A 360 15.33 23.21 -10.75
C ALA A 360 16.69 23.49 -10.12
N LYS A 361 16.83 23.27 -8.81
CA LYS A 361 18.11 23.46 -8.11
C LYS A 361 19.18 22.50 -8.63
N ALA A 362 18.84 21.22 -8.82
CA ALA A 362 19.75 20.20 -9.32
C ALA A 362 20.27 20.54 -10.73
N GLN A 363 19.41 21.10 -11.60
CA GLN A 363 19.76 21.58 -12.94
C GLN A 363 20.42 22.97 -12.95
N GLY A 364 20.71 23.53 -11.77
CA GLY A 364 21.44 24.79 -11.63
C GLY A 364 20.61 26.05 -11.88
N LEU A 365 19.27 25.96 -11.90
CA LEU A 365 18.40 27.14 -11.95
C LEU A 365 18.53 27.90 -10.63
N LYS A 366 18.64 29.23 -10.75
CA LYS A 366 18.74 30.16 -9.61
C LYS A 366 17.42 30.82 -9.26
N ARG A 367 16.48 30.82 -10.21
CA ARG A 367 15.10 31.26 -10.06
C ARG A 367 14.21 30.50 -11.04
N ILE A 368 12.91 30.48 -10.77
CA ILE A 368 11.89 29.96 -11.68
C ILE A 368 11.02 31.13 -12.13
N ASP A 369 10.95 31.37 -13.43
CA ASP A 369 10.15 32.44 -14.02
C ASP A 369 8.80 31.92 -14.53
N THR A 370 8.74 30.64 -14.93
CA THR A 370 7.53 30.01 -15.47
C THR A 370 7.51 28.52 -15.15
N VAL A 371 6.29 28.01 -14.90
CA VAL A 371 6.00 26.58 -14.86
C VAL A 371 4.99 26.27 -15.97
N ALA A 372 5.23 25.19 -16.72
CA ALA A 372 4.37 24.76 -17.82
C ALA A 372 4.20 23.23 -17.82
N LEU A 373 3.09 22.74 -18.36
CA LEU A 373 2.89 21.32 -18.62
C LEU A 373 3.26 20.98 -20.07
N SER A 374 3.62 19.72 -20.33
CA SER A 374 3.60 19.17 -21.69
C SER A 374 2.18 19.14 -22.25
N ASP A 375 2.05 19.04 -23.58
CA ASP A 375 0.75 19.01 -24.27
C ASP A 375 -0.18 17.89 -23.77
N ASP A 376 0.40 16.76 -23.35
CA ASP A 376 -0.31 15.60 -22.79
C ASP A 376 -0.41 15.62 -21.26
N GLY A 377 0.14 16.65 -20.60
CA GLY A 377 0.16 16.80 -19.14
C GLY A 377 1.08 15.82 -18.39
N SER A 378 1.75 14.91 -19.09
CA SER A 378 2.61 13.89 -18.48
C SER A 378 3.81 14.47 -17.73
N LYS A 379 4.29 15.65 -18.15
CA LYS A 379 5.44 16.34 -17.55
C LYS A 379 5.13 17.77 -17.15
N ALA A 380 5.76 18.21 -16.07
CA ALA A 380 5.79 19.61 -15.66
C ALA A 380 7.22 20.14 -15.76
N PHE A 381 7.36 21.37 -16.23
CA PHE A 381 8.64 22.02 -16.47
C PHE A 381 8.74 23.33 -15.72
N ALA A 382 9.84 23.54 -14.99
CA ALA A 382 10.24 24.82 -14.44
C ALA A 382 11.32 25.44 -15.33
N ALA A 383 11.15 26.71 -15.70
CA ALA A 383 12.05 27.40 -16.62
C ALA A 383 12.54 28.74 -16.06
N GLN A 384 13.80 29.06 -16.37
CA GLN A 384 14.43 30.34 -16.10
C GLN A 384 14.77 31.05 -17.43
N ASN A 385 14.44 32.33 -17.55
CA ASN A 385 14.72 33.16 -18.73
C ASN A 385 14.16 32.58 -20.04
N ILE A 386 12.84 32.39 -20.11
CA ILE A 386 12.22 31.98 -21.38
C ILE A 386 12.47 33.08 -22.42
N ILE A 387 13.28 32.73 -23.43
CA ILE A 387 13.44 33.53 -24.64
C ILE A 387 12.48 32.91 -25.66
N PRO A 388 11.60 33.70 -26.32
CA PRO A 388 10.76 33.19 -27.39
C PRO A 388 11.63 32.43 -28.43
N GLY A 389 11.40 31.12 -28.56
CA GLY A 389 12.16 30.25 -29.48
C GLY A 389 13.39 29.53 -28.91
N ALA A 390 13.73 29.69 -27.62
CA ALA A 390 14.81 28.92 -26.98
C ALA A 390 14.55 28.63 -25.50
N PHE A 391 14.48 27.34 -25.16
CA PHE A 391 14.41 26.84 -23.79
C PHE A 391 15.82 26.60 -23.24
N LYS A 392 16.43 27.62 -22.62
CA LYS A 392 17.69 27.45 -21.88
C LYS A 392 17.37 27.44 -20.39
N ASN A 393 17.97 26.52 -19.63
CA ASN A 393 17.77 26.35 -18.18
C ASN A 393 16.33 25.93 -17.83
N VAL A 394 16.00 24.69 -18.21
CA VAL A 394 14.73 24.05 -17.90
C VAL A 394 14.99 22.82 -17.04
N ALA A 395 14.13 22.62 -16.05
CA ALA A 395 14.05 21.44 -15.21
C ALA A 395 12.68 20.79 -15.42
N GLY A 396 12.61 19.46 -15.46
CA GLY A 396 11.37 18.74 -15.76
C GLY A 396 11.17 17.54 -14.87
N VAL A 397 9.94 17.33 -14.41
CA VAL A 397 9.53 16.19 -13.58
C VAL A 397 8.34 15.46 -14.23
N GLU A 398 8.19 14.17 -13.93
CA GLU A 398 6.99 13.40 -14.30
C GLU A 398 5.82 13.83 -13.40
N THR A 399 4.78 14.44 -13.97
CA THR A 399 3.69 15.08 -13.21
C THR A 399 3.01 14.09 -12.27
N ALA A 400 2.69 12.89 -12.76
CA ALA A 400 1.98 11.86 -11.99
C ALA A 400 2.79 11.35 -10.78
N GLN A 401 4.11 11.38 -10.84
CA GLN A 401 4.95 11.00 -9.70
C GLN A 401 5.12 12.19 -8.76
N ALA A 402 5.43 13.37 -9.31
CA ALA A 402 5.75 14.57 -8.56
C ALA A 402 4.62 15.02 -7.62
N VAL A 403 3.36 14.90 -8.02
CA VAL A 403 2.20 15.27 -7.18
C VAL A 403 2.05 14.39 -5.92
N HIS A 404 2.69 13.21 -5.89
CA HIS A 404 2.67 12.26 -4.78
C HIS A 404 3.96 12.28 -3.94
N ILE A 405 4.91 13.18 -4.21
CA ILE A 405 6.14 13.32 -3.40
C ILE A 405 5.88 14.34 -2.28
N PRO A 406 5.85 13.96 -1.00
CA PRO A 406 5.59 14.92 0.06
C PRO A 406 6.69 15.96 0.23
N MET A 407 6.34 17.06 0.90
CA MET A 407 7.22 18.21 1.11
C MET A 407 8.48 17.84 1.88
N GLU A 408 8.37 16.90 2.82
CA GLU A 408 9.46 16.39 3.64
C GLU A 408 10.48 15.65 2.78
N GLN A 409 10.00 14.77 1.91
CA GLN A 409 10.85 14.02 0.98
C GLN A 409 11.52 14.98 -0.02
N SER A 410 10.80 15.95 -0.56
CA SER A 410 11.38 17.01 -1.39
C SER A 410 12.43 17.85 -0.62
N THR A 411 12.19 18.14 0.65
CA THR A 411 13.13 18.88 1.52
C THR A 411 14.40 18.09 1.79
N GLN A 412 14.27 16.78 2.00
CA GLN A 412 15.42 15.88 2.14
C GLN A 412 16.23 15.79 0.83
N GLN A 413 15.54 15.64 -0.31
CA GLN A 413 16.20 15.63 -1.61
C GLN A 413 16.92 16.97 -1.88
N MET A 414 16.31 18.11 -1.53
CA MET A 414 16.96 19.42 -1.62
C MET A 414 18.21 19.49 -0.76
N THR A 415 18.16 18.94 0.46
CA THR A 415 19.31 18.89 1.35
C THR A 415 20.46 18.11 0.70
N GLN A 416 20.16 16.97 0.09
CA GLN A 416 21.16 16.18 -0.65
C GLN A 416 21.71 16.94 -1.86
N VAL A 417 20.85 17.61 -2.64
CA VAL A 417 21.26 18.44 -3.78
C VAL A 417 22.21 19.55 -3.33
N ASN A 418 21.88 20.27 -2.26
CA ASN A 418 22.71 21.33 -1.72
C ASN A 418 24.08 20.82 -1.23
N GLN A 419 24.11 19.66 -0.57
CA GLN A 419 25.37 19.03 -0.17
C GLN A 419 26.23 18.67 -1.39
N ASN A 420 25.63 18.08 -2.42
CA ASN A 420 26.33 17.71 -3.64
C ASN A 420 26.91 18.94 -4.37
N LEU A 421 26.14 20.03 -4.45
CA LEU A 421 26.58 21.30 -5.04
C LEU A 421 27.72 21.93 -4.25
N GLN A 422 27.67 21.88 -2.91
CA GLN A 422 28.78 22.37 -2.06
C GLN A 422 30.05 21.55 -2.25
N GLN A 423 29.95 20.23 -2.33
CA GLN A 423 31.11 19.36 -2.58
C GLN A 423 31.72 19.64 -3.97
N GLN A 424 30.90 19.77 -5.02
CA GLN A 424 31.38 20.12 -6.35
C GLN A 424 32.09 21.48 -6.37
N ALA A 425 31.54 22.48 -5.68
CA ALA A 425 32.16 23.80 -5.56
C ALA A 425 33.53 23.73 -4.84
N GLN A 426 33.66 22.91 -3.80
CA GLN A 426 34.92 22.68 -3.08
C GLN A 426 35.97 21.99 -3.97
N VAL A 427 35.58 20.95 -4.73
CA VAL A 427 36.49 20.26 -5.67
C VAL A 427 36.96 21.21 -6.78
N GLN A 428 36.06 22.03 -7.32
CA GLN A 428 36.43 23.03 -8.33
C GLN A 428 37.38 24.09 -7.77
N ALA A 429 37.16 24.58 -6.55
CA ALA A 429 38.03 25.54 -5.89
C ALA A 429 39.43 24.96 -5.61
N GLN A 430 39.52 23.71 -5.15
CA GLN A 430 40.82 23.02 -4.98
C GLN A 430 41.56 22.85 -6.30
N THR A 431 40.86 22.44 -7.35
CA THR A 431 41.46 22.28 -8.69
C THR A 431 41.99 23.62 -9.23
N GLN A 432 41.26 24.71 -9.01
CA GLN A 432 41.70 26.05 -9.40
C GLN A 432 42.91 26.55 -8.59
N MET A 433 42.97 26.27 -7.28
CA MET A 433 44.14 26.60 -6.46
C MET A 433 45.38 25.78 -6.86
N GLN A 434 45.20 24.51 -7.24
CA GLN A 434 46.30 23.65 -7.69
C GLN A 434 46.85 24.09 -9.05
N ASN A 435 45.99 24.63 -9.93
CA ASN A 435 46.40 25.23 -11.20
C ASN A 435 47.00 26.64 -11.05
N GLN A 436 46.88 27.28 -9.89
CA GLN A 436 47.47 28.59 -9.58
C GLN A 436 48.68 28.51 -8.63
N ALA A 437 49.09 27.32 -8.20
CA ALA A 437 50.32 27.13 -7.44
C ALA A 437 51.51 27.60 -8.30
N PRO A 438 52.37 28.51 -7.80
CA PRO A 438 53.54 28.97 -8.56
C PRO A 438 54.41 27.76 -8.90
N GLN A 439 54.72 27.58 -10.18
CA GLN A 439 55.79 26.67 -10.58
C GLN A 439 57.03 27.09 -9.80
N ALA A 440 57.51 26.22 -8.90
CA ALA A 440 58.73 26.49 -8.15
C ALA A 440 59.84 26.82 -9.15
N PRO A 441 60.59 27.93 -8.95
CA PRO A 441 61.69 28.24 -9.85
C PRO A 441 62.66 27.06 -9.81
N GLN A 442 62.92 26.48 -10.98
CA GLN A 442 63.99 25.50 -11.13
C GLN A 442 65.28 26.15 -10.63
N GLY A 443 65.77 25.69 -9.47
CA GLY A 443 66.98 26.20 -8.86
C GLY A 443 68.15 26.11 -9.86
N PRO A 444 69.08 27.07 -9.84
CA PRO A 444 70.13 27.15 -10.84
C PRO A 444 70.99 25.89 -10.79
N GLN A 445 71.12 25.25 -11.95
CA GLN A 445 72.03 24.16 -12.23
C GLN A 445 73.45 24.69 -12.00
N MET A 446 74.02 24.40 -10.82
CA MET A 446 75.41 24.75 -10.49
C MET A 446 76.33 24.01 -11.45
N GLY A 447 76.98 24.80 -12.30
CA GLY A 447 77.82 24.34 -13.40
C GLY A 447 79.04 23.53 -12.95
N GLY A 448 79.32 22.48 -13.71
CA GLY A 448 80.68 21.95 -13.81
C GLY A 448 81.56 22.97 -14.56
N PRO A 449 82.82 23.19 -14.13
CA PRO A 449 83.73 24.11 -14.80
C PRO A 449 84.24 23.53 -16.14
N PRO A 450 84.64 24.39 -17.10
CA PRO A 450 84.99 23.98 -18.45
C PRO A 450 86.37 23.31 -18.51
N GLY A 451 86.51 22.38 -19.44
CA GLY A 451 87.73 21.65 -19.69
C GLY A 451 88.93 22.52 -20.11
N ARG A 452 90.11 21.97 -19.84
CA ARG A 452 91.28 22.00 -20.72
C ARG A 452 91.85 20.60 -20.82
#